data_AF-A0A3S8RPY5-F1
#
_entry.id   AF-A0A3S8RPY5-F1
#
_cell.length_a   1.000
_cell.length_b   1.000
_cell.length_c   1.000
_cell.angle_alpha   90.00
_cell.angle_beta   90.00
_cell.angle_gamma   90.00
#
_symmetry.space_group_name_H-M   'P 1'
#
loop_
_entity.id
_entity.type
_entity.pdbx_description
1 polymer ?
#
loop_
_entity_poly.entity_id
_entity_poly.type
_entity_poly.pdbx_seq_one_letter_code
_entity_poly.pdbx_strand_id
1 'polypeptide(L)' 'MGRPFFENPKEIRLTVRLDKKHSEILERYAKHNKVTRNEAVRRGIERLNEDE' A
#
# COMPACT_ATOMS: atom_id res chain seq x y z
N MET A 1 19.33 16.96 -19.88
CA MET A 1 19.45 16.54 -18.46
C MET A 1 18.38 15.48 -18.19
N GLY A 2 18.79 14.24 -17.95
CA GLY A 2 17.90 13.08 -17.81
C GLY A 2 17.43 12.85 -16.37
N ARG A 3 16.30 12.15 -16.21
CA ARG A 3 15.65 11.83 -14.94
C ARG A 3 16.67 11.17 -13.97
N PRO A 4 16.83 11.68 -12.73
CA PRO A 4 17.73 11.08 -11.76
C PRO A 4 17.30 9.64 -11.47
N PHE A 5 18.24 8.71 -11.61
CA PHE A 5 18.07 7.32 -11.20
C PHE A 5 17.94 7.32 -9.67
N PHE A 6 16.70 7.28 -9.18
CA PHE A 6 16.45 6.98 -7.78
C PHE A 6 16.76 5.48 -7.59
N GLU A 7 17.69 5.16 -6.70
CA GLU A 7 18.21 3.78 -6.45
C GLU A 7 17.15 2.75 -6.03
N ASN A 8 15.92 3.15 -5.75
CA ASN A 8 14.83 2.22 -5.51
C ASN A 8 13.51 2.85 -5.96
N PRO A 9 13.26 2.92 -7.28
CA PRO A 9 11.99 3.43 -7.73
C PRO A 9 10.93 2.42 -7.30
N LYS A 10 9.79 2.91 -6.83
CA LYS A 10 8.60 2.07 -6.58
C LYS A 10 8.05 1.63 -7.95
N GLU A 11 8.80 0.80 -8.67
CA GLU A 11 8.53 0.39 -10.05
C GLU A 11 7.38 -0.60 -10.13
N ILE A 12 7.20 -1.39 -9.07
CA ILE A 12 6.16 -2.41 -9.02
C ILE A 12 4.81 -1.73 -8.75
N ARG A 13 4.00 -1.60 -9.82
CA ARG A 13 2.58 -1.27 -9.70
C ARG A 13 1.79 -2.52 -9.34
N LEU A 14 1.20 -2.51 -8.15
CA LEU A 14 0.24 -3.53 -7.73
C LEU A 14 -1.18 -3.07 -8.07
N THR A 15 -1.85 -3.78 -8.97
CA THR A 15 -3.28 -3.56 -9.28
C THR A 15 -4.07 -4.76 -8.79
N VAL A 16 -4.70 -4.65 -7.62
CA VAL A 16 -5.54 -5.71 -7.03
C VAL A 16 -7.00 -5.29 -7.07
N ARG A 17 -7.88 -6.22 -7.46
CA ARG A 17 -9.33 -6.06 -7.31
C ARG A 17 -9.71 -6.45 -5.91
N LEU A 18 -10.36 -5.53 -5.20
CA LEU A 18 -10.85 -5.72 -3.84
C LEU A 18 -12.37 -5.72 -3.87
N ASP A 19 -12.97 -6.66 -3.14
CA ASP A 19 -14.39 -6.61 -2.82
C ASP A 19 -14.74 -5.41 -1.94
N LYS A 20 -16.02 -5.03 -1.92
CA LYS A 20 -16.52 -3.93 -1.07
C LYS A 20 -16.06 -4.05 0.37
N LYS A 21 -16.11 -5.26 0.95
CA LYS A 21 -15.69 -5.54 2.32
C LYS A 21 -14.22 -5.19 2.55
N HIS A 22 -13.33 -5.59 1.64
CA HIS A 22 -11.89 -5.35 1.76
C HIS A 22 -11.55 -3.87 1.54
N SER A 23 -12.23 -3.21 0.59
CA SER A 23 -12.10 -1.77 0.39
C SER A 23 -12.50 -0.98 1.64
N GLU A 24 -13.58 -1.38 2.31
CA GLU A 24 -14.05 -0.70 3.53
C GLU A 24 -13.10 -0.89 4.71
N ILE A 25 -12.52 -2.09 4.87
CA ILE A 25 -11.46 -2.34 5.87
C ILE A 25 -10.26 -1.42 5.61
N LEU A 26 -9.82 -1.36 4.35
CA LEU A 26 -8.67 -0.56 3.96
C LEU A 26 -8.91 0.94 4.17
N GLU A 27 -10.12 1.41 3.86
CA GLU A 27 -10.53 2.80 4.07
C GLU A 27 -10.68 3.16 5.54
N ARG A 28 -11.25 2.28 6.36
CA ARG A 28 -11.30 2.44 7.82
C ARG A 28 -9.89 2.51 8.41
N TYR A 29 -9.01 1.61 8.01
CA TYR A 29 -7.62 1.59 8.47
C TYR A 29 -6.88 2.86 8.05
N ALA A 30 -7.02 3.26 6.78
CA ALA A 30 -6.43 4.47 6.24
C ALA A 30 -6.90 5.73 7.00
N LYS A 31 -8.21 5.84 7.28
CA LYS A 31 -8.79 6.96 8.02
C LYS A 31 -8.35 6.99 9.47
N HIS A 32 -8.34 5.84 10.14
CA HIS A 32 -7.91 5.72 11.54
C HIS A 32 -6.43 6.11 11.72
N ASN A 33 -5.57 5.67 10.80
CA ASN A 33 -4.13 5.93 10.85
C ASN A 33 -3.71 7.20 10.10
N LYS A 34 -4.66 7.96 9.52
CA LYS A 34 -4.43 9.14 8.68
C LYS A 34 -3.40 8.90 7.57
N VAL A 35 -3.44 7.72 6.94
CA VAL A 35 -2.55 7.34 5.84
C VAL A 35 -3.30 7.22 4.52
N THR A 36 -2.58 7.23 3.41
CA THR A 36 -3.18 6.97 2.09
C THR A 36 -3.51 5.49 1.92
N ARG A 37 -4.43 5.16 1.00
CA ARG A 37 -4.74 3.76 0.66
C ARG A 37 -3.48 2.97 0.27
N ASN A 38 -2.56 3.58 -0.48
CA ASN A 38 -1.31 2.93 -0.87
C ASN A 38 -0.43 2.61 0.34
N GLU A 39 -0.35 3.50 1.33
CA GLU A 39 0.37 3.23 2.59
C GLU A 39 -0.33 2.17 3.42
N ALA A 40 -1.66 2.20 3.50
CA ALA A 40 -2.44 1.17 4.19
C ALA A 40 -2.18 -0.24 3.61
N VAL A 41 -2.15 -0.36 2.27
CA VAL A 41 -1.81 -1.62 1.59
C VAL A 41 -0.38 -2.06 1.94
N ARG A 42 0.59 -1.14 1.89
CA ARG A 42 2.01 -1.45 2.21
C ARG A 42 2.18 -1.97 3.63
N ARG A 43 1.62 -1.27 4.60
CA ARG A 43 1.63 -1.69 6.00
C ARG A 43 0.91 -3.02 6.21
N GLY A 44 -0.15 -3.26 5.44
CA GLY A 44 -0.82 -4.56 5.40
C GLY A 44 0.13 -5.67 4.95
N ILE A 45 0.93 -5.42 3.91
CA ILE A 45 1.94 -6.37 3.41
C ILE A 45 3.08 -6.56 4.42
N GLU A 46 3.58 -5.48 5.05
CA GLU A 46 4.62 -5.57 6.08
C GLU A 46 4.17 -6.43 7.27
N ARG A 47 2.91 -6.29 7.70
CA ARG A 47 2.33 -7.14 8.75
C ARG A 47 2.25 -8.61 8.37
N LEU A 48 2.00 -8.93 7.09
CA LEU A 48 2.03 -10.32 6.63
C LEU A 48 3.41 -10.96 6.79
N ASN A 49 4.49 -10.17 6.74
CA ASN A 49 5.86 -10.63 6.97
C ASN A 49 6.20 -10.72 8.47
N GLU A 50 5.48 -10.03 9.36
CA GLU A 50 5.66 -10.18 10.82
C GLU A 50 4.95 -11.44 11.37
N ASP A 51 3.93 -11.93 10.66
CA ASP A 51 3.18 -13.15 11.00
C ASP A 51 3.86 -14.46 10.51
N GLU A 52 4.96 -14.36 9.74
CA GLU A 52 5.75 -15.50 9.21
C GLU A 52 7.03 -15.75 10.03
#